data_AF-A0A365KLQ6-F1
#
_entry.id   AF-A0A365KLQ6-F1
#
_cell.length_a   1.000
_cell.length_b   1.000
_cell.length_c   1.000
_cell.angle_alpha   90.00
_cell.angle_beta   90.00
_cell.angle_gamma   90.00
#
_symmetry.space_group_name_H-M   'P 1'
#
loop_
_entity.id
_entity.type
_entity.pdbx_description
1 polymer ?
#
loop_
_entity_poly.entity_id
_entity_poly.type
_entity_poly.pdbx_seq_one_letter_code
_entity_poly.pdbx_strand_id
1 'polypeptide(L)'
;MANGAMSFNFKMPEELMEQFSESNLKKARTKAVEAAGMVWADETKEIVMEDDHINTSLFINSIGYVTGFAGNSEGPRATEGDVVHEITDEGGKTTLQIGSAVSYAPVLEKRYNLMARGLDRAQERMNRVADHQIKTILKI
;
A
#
# COMPACT_ATOMS: atom_id res chain seq x y z
N MET A 1 -15.21 -1.67 -14.52
CA MET A 1 -14.27 -2.73 -14.08
C MET A 1 -13.64 -2.23 -12.79
N ALA A 2 -13.77 -2.97 -11.68
CA ALA A 2 -13.12 -2.61 -10.43
C ALA A 2 -11.66 -3.07 -10.53
N ASN A 3 -10.75 -2.13 -10.79
CA ASN A 3 -9.32 -2.36 -10.66
C ASN A 3 -9.03 -2.56 -9.17
N GLY A 4 -8.25 -3.57 -8.79
CA GLY A 4 -7.85 -3.86 -7.40
C GLY A 4 -6.91 -2.81 -6.81
N ALA A 5 -7.21 -1.52 -7.01
CA ALA A 5 -6.46 -0.41 -6.50
C ALA A 5 -7.26 0.22 -5.35
N MET A 6 -6.63 0.37 -4.20
CA MET A 6 -7.17 1.14 -3.09
C MET A 6 -6.64 2.57 -3.12
N SER A 7 -7.45 3.51 -2.61
CA SER A 7 -7.06 4.92 -2.49
C SER A 7 -7.03 5.30 -1.01
N PHE A 8 -5.85 5.65 -0.51
CA PHE A 8 -5.67 6.20 0.83
C PHE A 8 -5.77 7.72 0.80
N ASN A 9 -6.55 8.29 1.71
CA ASN A 9 -6.72 9.74 1.85
C ASN A 9 -6.38 10.17 3.27
N PHE A 10 -5.26 10.88 3.42
CA PHE A 10 -4.83 11.44 4.69
C PHE A 10 -5.04 12.96 4.69
N LYS A 11 -5.80 13.47 5.67
CA LYS A 11 -5.99 14.91 5.89
C LYS A 11 -5.17 15.37 7.09
N MET A 12 -4.29 16.34 6.91
CA MET A 12 -3.57 16.96 8.02
C MET A 12 -4.45 17.99 8.75
N PRO A 13 -4.31 18.12 10.08
CA PRO A 13 -4.89 19.22 10.86
C PRO A 13 -4.46 20.60 10.35
N GLU A 14 -5.38 21.57 10.32
CA GLU A 14 -5.11 22.95 9.86
C GLU A 14 -4.02 23.65 10.66
N GLU A 15 -3.95 23.41 11.96
CA GLU A 15 -2.96 24.00 12.87
C GLU A 15 -1.51 23.65 12.49
N LEU A 16 -1.29 22.46 11.91
CA LEU A 16 0.02 22.06 11.40
C LEU A 16 0.34 22.74 10.06
N MET A 17 -0.66 23.14 9.29
CA MET A 17 -0.43 23.79 8.00
C MET A 17 0.11 25.21 8.13
N GLU A 18 -0.20 25.91 9.23
CA GLU A 18 0.28 27.27 9.49
C GLU A 18 1.73 27.34 9.99
N GLN A 19 2.22 26.26 10.62
CA GLN A 19 3.53 26.24 11.28
C GLN A 19 4.67 25.70 10.40
N PHE A 20 4.34 24.98 9.31
CA PHE A 20 5.32 24.30 8.48
C PHE A 20 5.24 24.74 7.02
N SER A 21 6.38 24.73 6.33
CA SER A 21 6.41 25.03 4.89
C SER A 21 5.60 23.99 4.11
N GLU A 22 4.97 24.43 3.01
CA GLU A 22 4.20 23.55 2.12
C GLU A 22 5.02 22.35 1.62
N SER A 23 6.32 22.56 1.39
CA SER A 23 7.26 21.50 1.01
C SER A 23 7.43 20.43 2.11
N ASN A 24 7.56 20.84 3.37
CA ASN A 24 7.66 19.89 4.49
C ASN A 24 6.34 19.15 4.70
N LEU A 25 5.20 19.83 4.58
CA LEU A 25 3.88 19.23 4.69
C LEU A 25 3.65 18.20 3.57
N LYS A 26 4.00 18.54 2.34
CA LYS A 26 3.97 17.62 1.19
C LYS A 26 4.84 16.40 1.44
N LYS A 27 6.09 16.60 1.85
CA LYS A 27 7.01 15.49 2.16
C LYS A 27 6.46 14.58 3.26
N ALA A 28 5.87 15.16 4.30
CA ALA A 28 5.23 14.42 5.39
C ALA A 28 4.08 13.55 4.87
N ARG A 29 3.17 14.11 4.07
CA ARG A 29 2.06 13.33 3.47
C ARG A 29 2.55 12.20 2.58
N THR A 30 3.48 12.47 1.67
CA THR A 30 4.02 11.45 0.76
C THR A 30 4.63 10.29 1.53
N LYS A 31 5.47 10.57 2.53
CA LYS A 31 6.12 9.52 3.32
C LYS A 31 5.15 8.78 4.23
N ALA A 32 4.14 9.46 4.77
CA ALA A 32 3.10 8.83 5.56
C ALA A 32 2.28 7.84 4.72
N VAL A 33 1.86 8.25 3.53
CA VAL A 33 1.05 7.41 2.63
C VAL A 33 1.88 6.26 2.06
N GLU A 34 3.14 6.49 1.67
CA GLU A 34 4.07 5.41 1.26
C GLU A 34 4.22 4.37 2.35
N ALA A 35 4.53 4.79 3.58
CA ALA A 35 4.79 3.87 4.67
C ALA A 35 3.52 3.10 5.07
N ALA A 36 2.36 3.75 5.04
CA ALA A 36 1.07 3.08 5.22
C ALA A 36 0.81 2.05 4.11
N GLY A 37 1.07 2.40 2.85
CA GLY A 37 0.94 1.48 1.71
C GLY A 37 1.84 0.25 1.83
N MET A 38 3.08 0.42 2.29
CA MET A 38 3.98 -0.72 2.55
C MET A 38 3.42 -1.67 3.62
N VAL A 39 2.91 -1.12 4.73
CA VAL A 39 2.28 -1.93 5.79
C VAL A 39 1.08 -2.71 5.22
N TRP A 40 0.22 -2.05 4.44
CA TRP A 40 -0.90 -2.74 3.78
C TRP A 40 -0.42 -3.88 2.86
N ALA A 41 0.62 -3.62 2.06
CA ALA A 41 1.16 -4.61 1.14
C ALA A 41 1.74 -5.83 1.88
N ASP A 42 2.43 -5.61 2.99
CA ASP A 42 2.99 -6.65 3.84
C ASP A 42 1.91 -7.54 4.44
N GLU A 43 0.90 -6.93 5.08
CA GLU A 43 -0.22 -7.67 5.70
C GLU A 43 -1.04 -8.43 4.65
N THR A 44 -1.23 -7.84 3.45
CA THR A 44 -1.92 -8.52 2.36
C THR A 44 -1.12 -9.72 1.87
N LYS A 45 0.21 -9.59 1.72
CA LYS A 45 1.09 -10.72 1.37
C LYS A 45 1.04 -11.83 2.41
N GLU A 46 1.05 -11.47 3.70
CA GLU A 46 0.91 -12.43 4.81
C GLU A 46 -0.42 -13.19 4.72
N ILE A 47 -1.55 -12.50 4.53
CA ILE A 47 -2.86 -13.14 4.38
C ILE A 47 -2.85 -14.14 3.22
N VAL A 48 -2.28 -13.76 2.07
CA VAL A 48 -2.21 -14.65 0.89
C VAL A 48 -1.38 -15.89 1.19
N MET A 49 -0.30 -15.76 1.96
CA MET A 49 0.54 -16.88 2.40
C MET A 49 -0.15 -17.76 3.45
N GLU A 50 -0.88 -17.16 4.40
CA GLU A 50 -1.64 -17.86 5.46
C GLU A 50 -2.79 -18.68 4.88
N ASP A 51 -3.47 -18.17 3.85
CA ASP A 51 -4.63 -18.83 3.25
C ASP A 51 -4.23 -20.11 2.47
N ASP A 52 -2.97 -20.30 2.06
CA ASP A 52 -2.39 -21.46 1.32
C ASP A 52 -3.12 -21.90 0.02
N HIS A 53 -4.23 -21.26 -0.35
CA HIS A 53 -5.02 -21.57 -1.55
C HIS A 53 -4.52 -20.82 -2.80
N ILE A 54 -3.60 -19.88 -2.66
CA ILE A 54 -3.08 -19.02 -3.73
C ILE A 54 -1.60 -19.30 -3.90
N ASN A 55 -1.31 -20.13 -4.88
CA ASN A 55 0.01 -20.71 -5.03
C ASN A 55 0.76 -20.08 -6.22
N THR A 56 1.02 -18.76 -6.20
CA THR A 56 1.96 -18.16 -7.15
C THR A 56 2.86 -17.14 -6.48
N SER A 57 4.18 -17.40 -6.50
CA SER A 57 5.21 -16.44 -6.09
C SER A 57 5.06 -15.11 -6.84
N LEU A 58 4.62 -15.14 -8.10
CA LEU A 58 4.33 -13.95 -8.89
C LEU A 58 3.33 -13.02 -8.20
N PHE A 59 2.16 -13.54 -7.82
CA PHE A 59 1.10 -12.70 -7.28
C PHE A 59 1.50 -12.09 -5.94
N ILE A 60 1.95 -12.92 -5.00
CA ILE A 60 2.40 -12.45 -3.67
C ILE A 60 3.45 -11.36 -3.84
N ASN A 61 4.48 -11.61 -4.65
CA ASN A 61 5.57 -10.67 -4.83
C ASN A 61 5.21 -9.42 -5.65
N SER A 62 4.03 -9.37 -6.26
CA SER A 62 3.58 -8.22 -7.03
C SER A 62 2.66 -7.26 -6.24
N ILE A 63 2.26 -7.63 -5.02
CA ILE A 63 1.33 -6.81 -4.22
C ILE A 63 2.08 -5.57 -3.70
N GLY A 64 1.78 -4.42 -4.29
CA GLY A 64 2.24 -3.10 -3.87
C GLY A 64 3.71 -2.79 -4.11
N TYR A 65 4.61 -3.77 -4.02
CA TYR A 65 6.03 -3.63 -4.38
C TYR A 65 6.67 -5.02 -4.54
N VAL A 66 7.74 -5.09 -5.35
CA VAL A 66 8.44 -6.35 -5.64
C VAL A 66 9.12 -6.90 -4.38
N THR A 67 8.84 -8.17 -4.05
CA THR A 67 9.52 -8.92 -2.98
C THR A 67 10.10 -10.24 -3.49
N GLY A 68 10.88 -10.91 -2.64
CA GLY A 68 11.57 -12.16 -2.96
C GLY A 68 11.01 -13.40 -2.26
N PHE A 69 9.73 -13.41 -1.87
CA PHE A 69 9.15 -14.58 -1.19
C PHE A 69 9.20 -15.80 -2.09
N ALA A 70 9.71 -16.91 -1.56
CA ALA A 70 9.56 -18.22 -2.16
C ALA A 70 8.08 -18.62 -2.00
N GLY A 71 7.31 -18.59 -3.10
CA GLY A 71 5.94 -19.11 -3.08
C GLY A 71 5.93 -20.63 -2.91
N ASN A 72 4.76 -21.20 -2.62
CA ASN A 72 4.57 -22.66 -2.47
C ASN A 72 4.71 -23.44 -3.81
N SER A 73 4.97 -22.74 -4.91
CA SER A 73 5.25 -23.28 -6.23
C SER A 73 6.23 -22.37 -6.96
N GLU A 74 7.10 -22.98 -7.77
CA GLU A 74 8.03 -22.27 -8.65
C GLU A 74 7.25 -21.52 -9.73
N GLY A 75 6.90 -20.27 -9.43
CA GLY A 75 6.31 -19.32 -10.37
C GLY A 75 7.34 -18.32 -10.91
N PRO A 76 7.02 -17.64 -12.02
CA PRO A 76 7.82 -16.53 -12.52
C PRO A 76 8.01 -15.47 -11.42
N ARG A 77 9.19 -14.87 -11.37
CA ARG A 77 9.48 -13.78 -10.43
C ARG A 77 8.69 -12.54 -10.85
N ALA A 78 8.11 -11.86 -9.86
CA ALA A 78 7.49 -10.56 -10.09
C ALA A 78 8.53 -9.53 -10.55
N THR A 79 8.10 -8.65 -11.43
CA THR A 79 8.85 -7.49 -11.90
C THR A 79 8.12 -6.21 -11.54
N GLU A 80 8.77 -5.06 -11.70
CA GLU A 80 8.13 -3.75 -11.46
C GLU A 80 6.89 -3.54 -12.34
N GLY A 81 6.83 -4.19 -13.52
CA GLY A 81 5.64 -4.12 -14.40
C GLY A 81 4.43 -4.89 -13.86
N ASP A 82 4.62 -5.75 -12.87
CA ASP A 82 3.56 -6.52 -12.22
C ASP A 82 2.98 -5.80 -10.99
N VAL A 83 3.56 -4.67 -10.60
CA VAL A 83 3.19 -3.91 -9.41
C VAL A 83 2.33 -2.70 -9.78
N VAL A 84 1.27 -2.44 -9.01
CA VAL A 84 0.62 -1.13 -9.02
C VAL A 84 1.16 -0.35 -7.82
N HIS A 85 1.89 0.74 -8.09
CA HIS A 85 2.37 1.68 -7.08
C HIS A 85 2.53 3.08 -7.71
N GLU A 86 1.49 3.89 -7.65
CA GLU A 86 1.49 5.25 -8.21
C GLU A 86 1.10 6.27 -7.14
N ILE A 87 1.94 7.29 -6.96
CA ILE A 87 1.68 8.40 -6.03
C ILE A 87 1.35 9.65 -6.83
N THR A 88 0.22 10.24 -6.50
CA THR A 88 -0.21 11.54 -7.02
C THR A 88 -0.38 12.52 -5.86
N ASP A 89 0.02 13.78 -6.08
CA ASP A 89 -0.11 14.85 -5.11
C ASP A 89 -0.70 16.08 -5.79
N GLU A 90 -1.97 16.34 -5.53
CA GLU A 90 -2.76 17.39 -6.17
C GLU A 90 -3.64 18.10 -5.14
N GLY A 91 -3.68 19.43 -5.18
CA GLY A 91 -4.58 20.22 -4.33
C GLY A 91 -4.41 20.00 -2.82
N GLY A 92 -3.17 19.78 -2.35
CA GLY A 92 -2.88 19.48 -0.94
C GLY A 92 -3.25 18.06 -0.50
N LYS A 93 -3.67 17.20 -1.42
CA LYS A 93 -4.00 15.80 -1.17
C LYS A 93 -2.99 14.89 -1.84
N THR A 94 -2.44 13.97 -1.07
CA THR A 94 -1.57 12.90 -1.58
C THR A 94 -2.36 11.59 -1.61
N THR A 95 -2.38 10.94 -2.77
CA THR A 95 -3.04 9.65 -3.00
C THR A 95 -2.03 8.63 -3.45
N LEU A 96 -2.08 7.42 -2.90
CA LEU A 96 -1.32 6.27 -3.38
C LEU A 96 -2.31 5.25 -3.95
N GLN A 97 -2.13 4.93 -5.23
CA GLN A 97 -2.73 3.77 -5.85
C GLN A 97 -1.75 2.61 -5.69
N ILE A 98 -2.18 1.59 -4.96
CA ILE A 98 -1.35 0.43 -4.63
C ILE A 98 -2.12 -0.87 -4.87
N GLY A 99 -1.42 -1.90 -5.37
CA GLY A 99 -2.04 -3.17 -5.77
C GLY A 99 -1.11 -4.08 -6.56
N SER A 100 -1.69 -5.03 -7.28
CA SER A 100 -1.00 -5.91 -8.23
C SER A 100 -1.56 -5.70 -9.63
N ALA A 101 -0.66 -5.58 -10.61
CA ALA A 101 -0.98 -5.47 -12.04
C ALA A 101 -1.07 -6.84 -12.73
N VAL A 102 -0.87 -7.93 -11.99
CA VAL A 102 -0.98 -9.29 -12.51
C VAL A 102 -2.39 -9.53 -13.04
N SER A 103 -2.50 -10.10 -14.23
CA SER A 103 -3.76 -10.21 -14.99
C SER A 103 -4.91 -10.91 -14.25
N TYR A 104 -4.59 -11.87 -13.38
CA TYR A 104 -5.56 -12.61 -12.58
C TYR A 104 -5.80 -12.03 -11.18
N ALA A 105 -5.12 -10.95 -10.79
CA ALA A 105 -5.34 -10.27 -9.52
C ALA A 105 -6.82 -9.86 -9.30
N PRO A 106 -7.56 -9.31 -10.30
CA PRO A 106 -8.97 -8.97 -10.12
C PRO A 106 -9.87 -10.19 -9.89
N VAL A 107 -9.48 -11.36 -10.40
CA VAL A 107 -10.24 -12.61 -10.21
C VAL A 107 -10.03 -13.12 -8.78
N LEU A 108 -8.79 -13.09 -8.28
CA LEU A 108 -8.47 -13.45 -6.90
C LEU A 108 -9.16 -12.52 -5.91
N GLU A 109 -9.14 -11.22 -6.18
CA GLU A 109 -9.79 -10.25 -5.29
C GLU A 109 -11.29 -10.48 -5.18
N LYS A 110 -11.99 -10.69 -6.30
CA LYS A 110 -13.43 -11.02 -6.28
C LYS A 110 -13.77 -12.28 -5.51
N ARG A 111 -12.84 -13.24 -5.45
CA ARG A 111 -13.08 -14.55 -4.85
C ARG A 111 -12.74 -14.57 -3.36
N TYR A 112 -11.68 -13.87 -2.97
CA TYR A 112 -11.07 -14.00 -1.64
C TYR A 112 -10.98 -12.69 -0.86
N ASN A 113 -11.30 -11.55 -1.48
CA ASN A 113 -11.26 -10.21 -0.89
C ASN A 113 -9.94 -9.91 -0.18
N LEU A 114 -8.81 -10.28 -0.79
CA LEU A 114 -7.50 -10.31 -0.15
C LEU A 114 -7.02 -8.91 0.18
N MET A 115 -7.16 -7.99 -0.78
CA MET A 115 -6.79 -6.60 -0.62
C MET A 115 -7.65 -5.97 0.47
N ALA A 116 -8.98 -6.16 0.43
CA ALA A 116 -9.90 -5.66 1.45
C ALA A 116 -9.57 -6.20 2.85
N ARG A 117 -9.31 -7.50 2.99
CA ARG A 117 -8.88 -8.12 4.26
C ARG A 117 -7.53 -7.57 4.72
N GLY A 118 -6.61 -7.34 3.79
CA GLY A 118 -5.32 -6.70 4.06
C GLY A 118 -5.51 -5.29 4.60
N LEU A 119 -6.45 -4.51 4.06
CA LEU A 119 -6.80 -3.20 4.61
C LEU A 119 -7.34 -3.31 6.03
N ASP A 120 -8.31 -4.20 6.27
CA ASP A 120 -8.93 -4.36 7.58
C ASP A 120 -7.91 -4.77 8.65
N ARG A 121 -7.00 -5.70 8.32
CA ARG A 121 -5.92 -6.14 9.22
C ARG A 121 -4.86 -5.05 9.44
N ALA A 122 -4.47 -4.34 8.37
CA ALA A 122 -3.39 -3.37 8.41
C ALA A 122 -3.80 -2.03 9.04
N GLN A 123 -5.09 -1.69 9.07
CA GLN A 123 -5.59 -0.33 9.33
C GLN A 123 -4.96 0.33 10.56
N GLU A 124 -4.91 -0.36 11.70
CA GLU A 124 -4.36 0.19 12.94
C GLU A 124 -2.85 0.50 12.80
N ARG A 125 -2.09 -0.43 12.19
CA ARG A 125 -0.65 -0.29 12.00
C ARG A 125 -0.32 0.77 10.95
N MET A 126 -1.12 0.86 9.89
CA MET A 126 -1.02 1.91 8.87
C MET A 126 -1.16 3.30 9.50
N ASN A 127 -2.18 3.50 10.33
CA ASN A 127 -2.41 4.78 11.01
C ASN A 127 -1.24 5.15 11.94
N ARG A 128 -0.73 4.18 12.72
CA ARG A 128 0.42 4.40 13.61
C ARG A 128 1.69 4.77 12.84
N VAL A 129 2.00 4.07 11.76
CA VAL A 129 3.19 4.33 10.96
C VAL A 129 3.07 5.66 10.20
N ALA A 130 1.89 5.97 9.65
CA ALA A 130 1.62 7.25 9.01
C ALA A 130 1.82 8.42 9.99
N ASP A 131 1.24 8.35 11.18
CA ASP A 131 1.40 9.36 12.24
C ASP A 131 2.86 9.52 12.66
N HIS A 132 3.58 8.40 12.85
CA HIS A 132 5.00 8.42 13.16
C HIS A 132 5.84 9.13 12.08
N GLN A 133 5.56 8.87 10.78
CA GLN A 133 6.27 9.53 9.69
C GLN A 133 6.04 11.04 9.69
N ILE A 134 4.79 11.48 9.94
CA ILE A 134 4.45 12.90 10.01
C ILE A 134 5.20 13.57 11.15
N LYS A 135 5.13 12.99 12.36
CA LYS A 135 5.84 13.48 13.55
C LYS A 135 7.34 13.58 13.33
N THR A 136 7.92 12.55 12.72
CA THR A 136 9.36 12.53 12.41
C THR A 136 9.77 13.62 11.43
N ILE A 137 8.98 13.84 10.38
CA ILE A 137 9.30 14.81 9.31
C ILE A 137 9.07 16.24 9.77
N LEU A 138 7.98 16.48 10.51
CA LEU A 138 7.64 17.79 11.05
C LEU A 138 8.35 18.09 12.38
N LYS A 139 9.04 17.11 12.98
CA LYS A 139 9.75 17.21 14.27
C LYS A 139 8.84 17.63 15.43
N ILE A 140 7.70 16.96 15.54
CA ILE A 140 6.67 17.17 16.58
C ILE A 140 6.40 15.90 17.38
#